data_AF-A0A9E3QRF5-F1
#
_entry.id   AF-A0A9E3QRF5-F1
#
_cell.length_a   1.000
_cell.length_b   1.000
_cell.length_c   1.000
_cell.angle_alpha   90.00
_cell.angle_beta   90.00
_cell.angle_gamma   90.00
#
_symmetry.space_group_name_H-M   'P 1'
#
loop_
_entity.id
_entity.type
_entity.pdbx_description
1 polymer ?
#
loop_
_entity_poly.entity_id
_entity_poly.type
_entity_poly.pdbx_seq_one_letter_code
_entity_poly.pdbx_strand_id
1 'polypeptide(L)'
;MVSSRVAVAVFAALGASVAVAQRTDAPDAGPTFAVPPPDGGSRPPRLPPPPRQADGGLVQWRPLDAGPFPWRGADGGLSFGPGSLPTRLEPAKALFAEARKPDLDCEKLLAGRARFGLWPAAWPVQDIKANRDEIVRIARCAEQLEYFFFLKDLGETLIRGAQEDGHPELLARAQLGLGQTDDAQQTLSTWLKKRPDDPHLLVTLGKVECRLGRWVPCLDAGQKAEAAAAKLEGPESNAVKNRALKYQARAQAHLGKLDEALVAADAAEALGGEVGDLDDVRTLVLEAKATGLLTEFSVAPQLALGTYHLFGKARGTRPLVELSLTRVAPGTAQYRVEIEVPGVTTRLASAAVAKPGRAQKLDLHPPLRNELDVRQVRAPKPAQVDVVVFTVEGNREVLRKSFPTMLQPRDYLPLHVYTSKDRRMHSLVNDYLGAWVTPNVPAIDAFLKDAKKRAPRQTFAGTQRETVPQVKALYEELQARGMSYVMDPYVVEVDGVKGQRTRLPSEVLETTNAQCLEGAILYATLLEAIGLRPSIIRVPGHAFVGWGSGGKDGTSAPPTYFLETTMTHDAPFELAMERATKSFEEASALNAATVVSIPELREAGITAQPYDR
;
A
#
# COMPACT_ATOMS: atom_id res chain seq x y z
N MET A 1 -25.02 -12.39 -41.85
CA MET A 1 -26.47 -12.55 -41.60
C MET A 1 -26.74 -12.14 -40.15
N VAL A 2 -27.67 -11.19 -39.95
CA VAL A 2 -28.27 -10.68 -38.68
C VAL A 2 -27.26 -10.11 -37.65
N SER A 3 -26.89 -8.83 -37.58
CA SER A 3 -27.59 -7.53 -37.44
C SER A 3 -28.44 -7.35 -36.17
N SER A 4 -28.00 -6.43 -35.30
CA SER A 4 -28.87 -5.48 -34.60
C SER A 4 -28.07 -4.24 -34.14
N ARG A 5 -28.27 -3.13 -34.84
CA ARG A 5 -28.00 -1.73 -34.44
C ARG A 5 -29.25 -1.17 -33.74
N VAL A 6 -29.12 -0.16 -32.88
CA VAL A 6 -29.99 1.04 -32.66
C VAL A 6 -29.35 1.83 -31.50
N ALA A 7 -29.31 3.16 -31.39
CA ALA A 7 -29.32 4.32 -32.30
C ALA A 7 -28.97 5.54 -31.42
N VAL A 8 -28.22 6.48 -31.99
CA VAL A 8 -27.91 7.80 -31.40
C VAL A 8 -29.02 8.77 -31.82
N ALA A 9 -29.48 9.64 -30.92
CA ALA A 9 -30.35 10.76 -31.25
C ALA A 9 -29.70 12.09 -30.83
N VAL A 10 -29.48 12.94 -31.83
CA VAL A 10 -29.13 14.37 -31.74
C VAL A 10 -30.39 15.16 -32.11
N PHE A 11 -30.69 16.25 -31.40
CA PHE A 11 -31.43 17.36 -31.97
C PHE A 11 -30.94 18.70 -31.41
N ALA A 12 -30.75 19.64 -32.32
CA ALA A 12 -30.32 21.00 -32.08
C ALA A 12 -31.50 21.99 -32.21
N ALA A 13 -31.40 23.05 -31.41
CA ALA A 13 -31.80 24.45 -31.62
C ALA A 13 -33.22 24.83 -32.08
N LEU A 14 -33.81 25.78 -31.35
CA LEU A 14 -34.43 27.00 -31.89
C LEU A 14 -34.53 28.05 -30.77
N GLY A 15 -34.09 29.28 -31.06
CA GLY A 15 -34.04 30.40 -30.13
C GLY A 15 -35.26 31.32 -30.22
N ALA A 16 -35.43 32.16 -29.19
CA ALA A 16 -36.10 33.46 -29.27
C ALA A 16 -35.61 34.36 -28.11
N SER A 17 -35.12 35.55 -28.46
CA SER A 17 -34.75 36.64 -27.56
C SER A 17 -35.95 37.57 -27.34
N VAL A 18 -36.19 38.09 -26.13
CA VAL A 18 -36.68 39.47 -25.89
C VAL A 18 -36.20 40.00 -24.51
N ALA A 19 -35.81 41.28 -24.57
CA ALA A 19 -35.29 42.28 -23.65
C ALA A 19 -35.73 42.38 -22.16
N VAL A 20 -34.70 42.76 -21.37
CA VAL A 20 -34.57 43.71 -20.25
C VAL A 20 -35.78 44.54 -19.80
N ALA A 21 -36.00 44.60 -18.48
CA ALA A 21 -36.43 45.81 -17.76
C ALA A 21 -35.81 45.85 -16.34
N GLN A 22 -35.07 46.94 -16.04
CA GLN A 22 -34.65 47.35 -14.70
C GLN A 22 -35.71 48.30 -14.08
N ARG A 23 -35.88 48.24 -12.75
CA ARG A 23 -36.26 49.34 -11.81
C ARG A 23 -36.17 48.80 -10.38
N THR A 24 -35.14 49.13 -9.59
CA THR A 24 -34.97 50.27 -8.64
C THR A 24 -35.81 50.21 -7.34
N ASP A 25 -35.06 50.34 -6.24
CA ASP A 25 -35.36 50.91 -4.91
C ASP A 25 -36.00 50.07 -3.78
N ALA A 26 -35.29 50.06 -2.65
CA ALA A 26 -35.66 49.62 -1.29
C ALA A 26 -36.55 50.70 -0.59
N PRO A 27 -37.17 50.51 0.62
CA PRO A 27 -36.51 50.14 1.89
C PRO A 27 -37.35 49.26 2.87
N ASP A 28 -36.74 48.98 4.02
CA ASP A 28 -37.15 48.18 5.19
C ASP A 28 -38.60 48.33 5.72
N ALA A 29 -39.16 47.21 6.20
CA ALA A 29 -39.96 47.11 7.43
C ALA A 29 -40.19 45.62 7.81
N GLY A 30 -39.76 45.21 9.02
CA GLY A 30 -40.36 44.04 9.69
C GLY A 30 -41.84 44.30 10.01
N PRO A 31 -42.68 43.29 10.29
CA PRO A 31 -42.53 42.55 11.55
C PRO A 31 -42.99 41.06 11.53
N THR A 32 -42.60 40.36 12.60
CA THR A 32 -43.23 39.20 13.25
C THR A 32 -44.30 38.40 12.50
N PHE A 33 -44.04 37.10 12.29
CA PHE A 33 -45.11 36.09 12.23
C PHE A 33 -44.84 34.92 13.18
N ALA A 34 -45.91 34.57 13.86
CA ALA A 34 -46.03 33.72 15.02
C ALA A 34 -45.67 32.24 14.76
N VAL A 35 -45.15 31.62 15.81
CA VAL A 35 -45.04 30.16 15.98
C VAL A 35 -46.45 29.59 16.18
N PRO A 36 -46.91 28.62 15.37
CA PRO A 36 -48.10 27.83 15.69
C PRO A 36 -47.75 26.67 16.64
N PRO A 37 -48.70 26.20 17.46
CA PRO A 37 -48.49 25.23 18.54
C PRO A 37 -48.25 23.80 18.02
N PRO A 38 -47.67 22.92 18.85
CA PRO A 38 -47.34 21.56 18.45
C PRO A 38 -48.57 20.68 18.63
N ASP A 39 -49.04 20.01 17.58
CA ASP A 39 -49.82 18.79 17.73
C ASP A 39 -49.81 17.95 16.44
N GLY A 40 -49.64 16.63 16.63
CA GLY A 40 -49.89 15.62 15.59
C GLY A 40 -48.65 14.95 15.02
N GLY A 41 -47.99 14.09 15.81
CA GLY A 41 -46.82 13.34 15.39
C GLY A 41 -47.05 12.41 14.19
N SER A 42 -46.27 12.60 13.13
CA SER A 42 -45.95 11.56 12.15
C SER A 42 -44.60 10.96 12.51
N ARG A 43 -44.62 9.72 13.00
CA ARG A 43 -43.41 8.90 13.24
C ARG A 43 -42.52 8.85 12.00
N PRO A 44 -41.18 8.85 12.15
CA PRO A 44 -40.29 8.51 11.04
C PRO A 44 -40.64 7.11 10.48
N PRO A 45 -40.37 6.83 9.20
CA PRO A 45 -40.70 5.54 8.59
C PRO A 45 -40.06 4.42 9.42
N ARG A 46 -40.89 3.51 9.92
CA ARG A 46 -40.40 2.31 10.61
C ARG A 46 -39.57 1.51 9.62
N LEU A 47 -38.32 1.25 9.98
CA LEU A 47 -37.51 0.22 9.34
C LEU A 47 -38.33 -1.09 9.30
N PRO A 48 -38.26 -1.87 8.21
CA PRO A 48 -38.90 -3.17 8.16
C PRO A 48 -38.40 -4.01 9.35
N PRO A 49 -39.28 -4.77 10.02
CA PRO A 49 -38.85 -5.64 11.10
C PRO A 49 -37.84 -6.66 10.55
N PRO A 50 -36.84 -7.07 11.36
CA PRO A 50 -35.88 -8.08 10.95
C PRO A 50 -36.61 -9.37 10.54
N PRO A 51 -36.07 -10.15 9.57
CA PRO A 51 -36.64 -11.45 9.23
C PRO A 51 -36.79 -12.30 10.50
N ARG A 52 -37.86 -13.07 10.60
CA ARG A 52 -38.15 -13.98 11.73
C ARG A 52 -37.96 -15.42 11.29
N GLN A 53 -37.57 -16.29 12.22
CA GLN A 53 -37.62 -17.74 12.02
C GLN A 53 -39.07 -18.22 12.01
N ALA A 54 -39.31 -19.43 11.48
CA ALA A 54 -40.66 -19.99 11.31
C ALA A 54 -41.41 -20.22 12.65
N ASP A 55 -40.72 -20.15 13.79
CA ASP A 55 -41.25 -20.32 15.15
C ASP A 55 -41.50 -18.99 15.89
N GLY A 56 -41.31 -17.84 15.24
CA GLY A 56 -41.61 -16.52 15.80
C GLY A 56 -40.52 -15.89 16.67
N GLY A 57 -39.34 -16.50 16.78
CA GLY A 57 -38.16 -15.90 17.43
C GLY A 57 -37.52 -14.77 16.61
N LEU A 58 -36.91 -13.79 17.30
CA LEU A 58 -36.04 -12.78 16.67
C LEU A 58 -34.82 -13.49 16.07
N VAL A 59 -34.48 -13.18 14.81
CA VAL A 59 -33.21 -13.63 14.22
C VAL A 59 -32.07 -12.99 15.01
N GLN A 60 -31.37 -13.79 15.80
CA GLN A 60 -30.07 -13.41 16.33
C GLN A 60 -29.14 -13.16 15.13
N TRP A 61 -28.70 -11.92 14.97
CA TRP A 61 -27.54 -11.62 14.14
C TRP A 61 -26.37 -12.39 14.74
N ARG A 62 -26.01 -13.51 14.10
CA ARG A 62 -24.71 -14.12 14.35
C ARG A 62 -23.67 -13.13 13.86
N PRO A 63 -22.62 -12.82 14.64
CA PRO A 63 -21.40 -12.27 14.07
C PRO A 63 -21.05 -13.09 12.84
N LEU A 64 -20.54 -12.47 11.77
CA LEU A 64 -19.78 -13.21 10.77
C LEU A 64 -18.87 -14.14 11.55
N ASP A 65 -19.05 -15.45 11.38
CA ASP A 65 -18.21 -16.47 12.01
C ASP A 65 -16.77 -16.23 11.53
N ALA A 66 -16.07 -15.32 12.19
CA ALA A 66 -14.65 -15.37 12.33
C ALA A 66 -14.41 -16.62 13.16
N GLY A 67 -14.41 -17.78 12.48
CA GLY A 67 -14.07 -19.05 13.09
C GLY A 67 -12.78 -18.89 13.90
N PRO A 68 -12.59 -19.68 14.95
CA PRO A 68 -11.47 -19.50 15.87
C PRO A 68 -10.18 -19.36 15.08
N PHE A 69 -9.55 -18.18 15.19
CA PHE A 69 -8.16 -18.03 14.78
C PHE A 69 -7.38 -19.10 15.57
N PRO A 70 -6.53 -19.92 14.93
CA PRO A 70 -6.09 -21.21 15.46
C PRO A 70 -5.22 -21.15 16.73
N TRP A 71 -5.05 -19.97 17.33
CA TRP A 71 -4.13 -19.73 18.44
C TRP A 71 -4.79 -19.18 19.71
N ARG A 72 -6.12 -18.94 19.77
CA ARG A 72 -6.78 -18.47 20.99
C ARG A 72 -7.14 -19.63 21.92
N GLY A 73 -6.57 -19.62 23.13
CA GLY A 73 -7.05 -20.41 24.26
C GLY A 73 -8.34 -19.84 24.87
N ALA A 74 -9.02 -20.65 25.68
CA ALA A 74 -10.29 -20.30 26.35
C ALA A 74 -10.15 -19.17 27.40
N ASP A 75 -8.92 -18.78 27.74
CA ASP A 75 -8.55 -17.68 28.64
C ASP A 75 -8.22 -16.37 27.89
N GLY A 76 -8.34 -16.35 26.55
CA GLY A 76 -7.95 -15.18 25.74
C GLY A 76 -6.44 -14.99 25.60
N GLY A 77 -5.62 -15.97 26.02
CA GLY A 77 -4.19 -16.06 25.75
C GLY A 77 -3.88 -16.82 24.46
N LEU A 78 -2.70 -16.56 23.88
CA LEU A 78 -2.14 -17.38 22.80
C LEU A 78 -1.60 -18.68 23.43
N SER A 79 -2.27 -19.81 23.22
CA SER A 79 -1.85 -21.10 23.81
C SER A 79 -1.08 -21.95 22.79
N PHE A 80 0.21 -22.16 23.05
CA PHE A 80 1.00 -23.25 22.47
C PHE A 80 1.70 -24.01 23.60
N GLY A 81 1.28 -25.25 23.85
CA GLY A 81 1.99 -26.13 24.77
C GLY A 81 3.34 -26.57 24.20
N PRO A 82 4.37 -26.81 25.04
CA PRO A 82 5.67 -27.29 24.62
C PRO A 82 5.57 -28.80 24.30
N GLY A 83 5.18 -29.12 23.07
CA GLY A 83 5.13 -30.51 22.58
C GLY A 83 5.48 -30.54 21.10
N SER A 84 6.66 -31.10 20.78
CA SER A 84 7.15 -31.46 19.44
C SER A 84 6.58 -30.66 18.26
N LEU A 85 7.31 -29.64 17.79
CA LEU A 85 7.09 -29.08 16.47
C LEU A 85 7.10 -30.25 15.46
N PRO A 86 5.98 -30.60 14.80
CA PRO A 86 6.00 -31.63 13.77
C PRO A 86 7.05 -31.22 12.75
N THR A 87 7.84 -32.17 12.25
CA THR A 87 8.76 -31.92 11.13
C THR A 87 7.96 -31.19 10.06
N ARG A 88 8.33 -29.92 9.79
CA ARG A 88 7.55 -28.95 9.00
C ARG A 88 7.39 -29.34 7.50
N LEU A 89 7.66 -30.59 7.16
CA LEU A 89 7.56 -31.23 5.86
C LEU A 89 6.22 -31.97 5.65
N GLU A 90 5.57 -32.49 6.71
CA GLU A 90 4.29 -33.22 6.55
C GLU A 90 3.21 -32.39 5.84
N PRO A 91 3.02 -31.09 6.14
CA PRO A 91 2.09 -30.25 5.39
C PRO A 91 2.50 -30.05 3.91
N ALA A 92 3.80 -30.18 3.59
CA ALA A 92 4.33 -29.98 2.24
C ALA A 92 4.15 -31.21 1.33
N LYS A 93 4.04 -32.43 1.89
CA LYS A 93 3.88 -33.66 1.11
C LYS A 93 2.63 -33.65 0.22
N ALA A 94 1.52 -33.12 0.74
CA ALA A 94 0.29 -32.96 -0.03
C ALA A 94 0.49 -31.99 -1.22
N LEU A 95 1.25 -30.92 -1.00
CA LEU A 95 1.58 -29.94 -2.04
C LEU A 95 2.45 -30.56 -3.14
N PHE A 96 3.45 -31.38 -2.78
CA PHE A 96 4.29 -32.09 -3.74
C PHE A 96 3.49 -33.11 -4.55
N ALA A 97 2.58 -33.85 -3.90
CA ALA A 97 1.72 -34.81 -4.60
C ALA A 97 0.83 -34.11 -5.65
N GLU A 98 0.24 -32.96 -5.31
CA GLU A 98 -0.55 -32.17 -6.25
C GLU A 98 0.34 -31.59 -7.36
N ALA A 99 1.52 -31.06 -7.00
CA ALA A 99 2.49 -30.51 -7.94
C ALA A 99 3.04 -31.55 -8.93
N ARG A 100 2.88 -32.85 -8.71
CA ARG A 100 3.25 -33.90 -9.68
C ARG A 100 2.24 -34.07 -10.79
N LYS A 101 0.97 -33.69 -10.59
CA LYS A 101 -0.09 -33.92 -11.58
C LYS A 101 0.21 -33.19 -12.89
N PRO A 102 -0.01 -33.80 -14.06
CA PRO A 102 0.27 -33.17 -15.35
C PRO A 102 -0.63 -31.95 -15.62
N ASP A 103 -1.87 -31.97 -15.12
CA ASP A 103 -2.90 -30.92 -15.21
C ASP A 103 -2.86 -29.96 -14.00
N LEU A 104 -1.65 -29.52 -13.63
CA LEU A 104 -1.46 -28.70 -12.43
C LEU A 104 -2.25 -27.38 -12.50
N ASP A 105 -3.28 -27.27 -11.66
CA ASP A 105 -4.03 -26.05 -11.42
C ASP A 105 -3.35 -25.24 -10.31
N CYS A 106 -2.69 -24.15 -10.69
CA CYS A 106 -1.97 -23.28 -9.76
C CYS A 106 -2.90 -22.62 -8.74
N GLU A 107 -4.11 -22.22 -9.13
CA GLU A 107 -5.06 -21.57 -8.22
C GLU A 107 -5.49 -22.54 -7.14
N LYS A 108 -5.83 -23.78 -7.52
CA LYS A 108 -6.18 -24.83 -6.58
C LYS A 108 -5.00 -25.25 -5.70
N LEU A 109 -3.80 -25.39 -6.28
CA LEU A 109 -2.58 -25.76 -5.55
C LEU A 109 -2.28 -24.77 -4.42
N LEU A 110 -2.42 -23.47 -4.70
CA LEU A 110 -2.03 -22.40 -3.78
C LEU A 110 -3.23 -21.70 -3.12
N ALA A 111 -4.42 -22.28 -3.20
CA ALA A 111 -5.64 -21.75 -2.58
C ALA A 111 -5.61 -21.79 -1.04
N GLY A 112 -6.17 -20.74 -0.43
CA GLY A 112 -6.59 -20.76 0.98
C GLY A 112 -5.47 -21.01 2.00
N ARG A 113 -5.75 -21.90 2.97
CA ARG A 113 -4.85 -22.27 4.08
C ARG A 113 -3.68 -23.18 3.68
N ALA A 114 -3.63 -23.71 2.46
CA ALA A 114 -2.64 -24.70 2.03
C ALA A 114 -1.18 -24.21 2.12
N ARG A 115 -0.97 -22.90 1.95
CA ARG A 115 0.34 -22.24 2.12
C ARG A 115 0.65 -21.79 3.55
N PHE A 116 -0.38 -21.66 4.39
CA PHE A 116 -0.22 -21.13 5.74
C PHE A 116 0.38 -22.21 6.65
N GLY A 117 1.56 -21.94 7.21
CA GLY A 117 2.33 -22.91 7.98
C GLY A 117 3.36 -23.69 7.17
N LEU A 118 3.43 -23.48 5.84
CA LEU A 118 4.59 -23.92 5.06
C LEU A 118 5.76 -23.00 5.39
N TRP A 119 6.85 -23.62 5.85
CA TRP A 119 8.09 -22.92 6.18
C TRP A 119 9.22 -23.55 5.36
N PRO A 120 9.34 -23.24 4.05
CA PRO A 120 10.37 -23.82 3.20
C PRO A 120 11.79 -23.65 3.79
N ALA A 121 12.03 -22.53 4.46
CA ALA A 121 13.29 -22.27 5.13
C ALA A 121 13.63 -23.28 6.26
N ALA A 122 12.67 -24.05 6.78
CA ALA A 122 12.89 -25.05 7.82
C ALA A 122 12.96 -26.49 7.29
N TRP A 123 12.86 -26.71 5.97
CA TRP A 123 12.97 -28.04 5.38
C TRP A 123 14.42 -28.54 5.34
N PRO A 124 14.68 -29.82 5.70
CA PRO A 124 16.00 -30.43 5.57
C PRO A 124 16.51 -30.43 4.12
N VAL A 125 17.83 -30.28 3.95
CA VAL A 125 18.48 -30.25 2.62
C VAL A 125 18.20 -31.52 1.80
N GLN A 126 18.14 -32.69 2.44
CA GLN A 126 17.87 -33.97 1.77
C GLN A 126 16.47 -33.99 1.16
N ASP A 127 15.46 -33.50 1.87
CA ASP A 127 14.07 -33.46 1.38
C ASP A 127 13.89 -32.47 0.23
N ILE A 128 14.62 -31.34 0.28
CA ILE A 128 14.62 -30.36 -0.81
C ILE A 128 15.18 -30.98 -2.08
N LYS A 129 16.29 -31.72 -1.99
CA LYS A 129 16.88 -32.43 -3.13
C LYS A 129 15.92 -33.48 -3.70
N ALA A 130 15.26 -34.24 -2.83
CA ALA A 130 14.36 -35.32 -3.23
C ALA A 130 13.07 -34.85 -3.93
N ASN A 131 12.64 -33.59 -3.70
CA ASN A 131 11.40 -33.04 -4.25
C ASN A 131 11.65 -31.77 -5.08
N ARG A 132 12.83 -31.64 -5.70
CA ARG A 132 13.28 -30.43 -6.38
C ARG A 132 12.31 -29.97 -7.46
N ASP A 133 11.89 -30.88 -8.34
CA ASP A 133 11.07 -30.53 -9.50
C ASP A 133 9.66 -30.10 -9.07
N GLU A 134 9.11 -30.73 -8.04
CA GLU A 134 7.84 -30.31 -7.44
C GLU A 134 7.96 -28.92 -6.82
N ILE A 135 9.04 -28.63 -6.09
CA ILE A 135 9.30 -27.31 -5.51
C ILE A 135 9.41 -26.24 -6.62
N VAL A 136 10.07 -26.56 -7.73
CA VAL A 136 10.16 -25.65 -8.89
C VAL A 136 8.79 -25.41 -9.50
N ARG A 137 7.96 -26.45 -9.67
CA ARG A 137 6.59 -26.31 -10.19
C ARG A 137 5.72 -25.46 -9.27
N ILE A 138 5.81 -25.67 -7.96
CA ILE A 138 5.15 -24.84 -6.95
C ILE A 138 5.61 -23.38 -7.04
N ALA A 139 6.92 -23.16 -7.19
CA ALA A 139 7.49 -21.82 -7.33
C ALA A 139 7.01 -21.14 -8.62
N ARG A 140 6.90 -21.84 -9.74
CA ARG A 140 6.32 -21.30 -10.98
C ARG A 140 4.85 -20.93 -10.82
N CYS A 141 4.07 -21.74 -10.11
CA CYS A 141 2.69 -21.36 -9.75
C CYS A 141 2.66 -20.12 -8.83
N ALA A 142 3.58 -20.03 -7.87
CA ALA A 142 3.69 -18.86 -7.02
C ALA A 142 4.10 -17.61 -7.82
N GLU A 143 4.96 -17.74 -8.83
CA GLU A 143 5.29 -16.65 -9.77
C GLU A 143 4.06 -16.22 -10.58
N GLN A 144 3.34 -17.17 -11.19
CA GLN A 144 2.16 -16.91 -12.01
C GLN A 144 1.02 -16.24 -11.23
N LEU A 145 0.82 -16.66 -9.98
CA LEU A 145 -0.20 -16.08 -9.11
C LEU A 145 0.30 -14.88 -8.31
N GLU A 146 1.50 -14.36 -8.61
CA GLU A 146 2.10 -13.20 -7.94
C GLU A 146 2.19 -13.38 -6.42
N TYR A 147 2.53 -14.58 -5.96
CA TYR A 147 2.82 -14.88 -4.56
C TYR A 147 4.32 -14.70 -4.25
N PHE A 148 4.81 -13.49 -4.43
CA PHE A 148 6.25 -13.21 -4.48
C PHE A 148 7.01 -13.46 -3.17
N PHE A 149 6.39 -13.32 -1.99
CA PHE A 149 7.04 -13.72 -0.73
C PHE A 149 7.24 -15.23 -0.64
N PHE A 150 6.21 -15.99 -1.00
CA PHE A 150 6.30 -17.44 -0.98
C PHE A 150 7.31 -17.93 -2.04
N LEU A 151 7.32 -17.29 -3.21
CA LEU A 151 8.34 -17.51 -4.24
C LEU A 151 9.76 -17.19 -3.72
N LYS A 152 9.94 -16.12 -2.93
CA LYS A 152 11.23 -15.77 -2.32
C LYS A 152 11.70 -16.90 -1.39
N ASP A 153 10.83 -17.34 -0.47
CA ASP A 153 11.13 -18.44 0.46
C ASP A 153 11.50 -19.73 -0.31
N LEU A 154 10.77 -20.06 -1.39
CA LEU A 154 11.05 -21.22 -2.23
C LEU A 154 12.37 -21.07 -3.01
N GLY A 155 12.65 -19.88 -3.55
CA GLY A 155 13.88 -19.58 -4.28
C GLY A 155 15.13 -19.71 -3.40
N GLU A 156 15.08 -19.16 -2.17
CA GLU A 156 16.14 -19.33 -1.17
C GLU A 156 16.33 -20.82 -0.79
N THR A 157 15.22 -21.54 -0.59
CA THR A 157 15.24 -22.98 -0.32
C THR A 157 15.87 -23.79 -1.44
N LEU A 158 15.53 -23.50 -2.71
CA LEU A 158 16.10 -24.19 -3.88
C LEU A 158 17.61 -23.95 -4.00
N ILE A 159 18.07 -22.72 -3.77
CA ILE A 159 19.51 -22.39 -3.77
C ILE A 159 20.23 -23.15 -2.65
N ARG A 160 19.66 -23.20 -1.45
CA ARG A 160 20.25 -23.93 -0.31
C ARG A 160 20.32 -25.43 -0.56
N GLY A 161 19.29 -26.01 -1.18
CA GLY A 161 19.18 -27.44 -1.41
C GLY A 161 20.07 -27.96 -2.53
N ALA A 162 20.22 -27.21 -3.62
CA ALA A 162 20.86 -27.68 -4.84
C ALA A 162 22.12 -26.88 -5.26
N GLN A 163 22.44 -25.78 -4.56
CA GLN A 163 23.57 -24.89 -4.87
C GLN A 163 23.67 -24.59 -6.39
N GLU A 164 24.59 -25.25 -7.09
CA GLU A 164 24.88 -25.02 -8.51
C GLU A 164 23.72 -25.39 -9.44
N ASP A 165 22.94 -26.41 -9.09
CA ASP A 165 21.73 -26.84 -9.81
C ASP A 165 20.45 -26.14 -9.29
N GLY A 166 20.60 -25.09 -8.48
CA GLY A 166 19.48 -24.29 -8.00
C GLY A 166 18.84 -23.44 -9.10
N HIS A 167 17.69 -22.83 -8.76
CA HIS A 167 16.93 -21.91 -9.61
C HIS A 167 17.00 -20.46 -9.09
N PRO A 168 18.18 -19.81 -9.14
CA PRO A 168 18.37 -18.45 -8.65
C PRO A 168 17.56 -17.40 -9.41
N GLU A 169 17.12 -17.70 -10.64
CA GLU A 169 16.21 -16.83 -11.37
C GLU A 169 14.87 -16.66 -10.64
N LEU A 170 14.39 -17.70 -9.95
CA LEU A 170 13.12 -17.64 -9.22
C LEU A 170 13.24 -16.69 -8.03
N LEU A 171 14.38 -16.74 -7.32
CA LEU A 171 14.68 -15.80 -6.24
C LEU A 171 14.76 -14.35 -6.77
N ALA A 172 15.51 -14.14 -7.85
CA ALA A 172 15.65 -12.81 -8.46
C ALA A 172 14.29 -12.25 -8.92
N ARG A 173 13.41 -13.09 -9.49
CA ARG A 173 12.05 -12.67 -9.89
C ARG A 173 11.14 -12.39 -8.70
N ALA A 174 11.25 -13.16 -7.62
CA ALA A 174 10.57 -12.85 -6.37
C ALA A 174 11.00 -11.51 -5.78
N GLN A 175 12.31 -11.28 -5.66
CA GLN A 175 12.88 -10.03 -5.20
C GLN A 175 12.37 -8.86 -6.05
N LEU A 176 12.37 -9.01 -7.38
CA LEU A 176 11.84 -8.00 -8.30
C LEU A 176 10.34 -7.73 -8.07
N GLY A 177 9.53 -8.77 -7.89
CA GLY A 177 8.10 -8.66 -7.60
C GLY A 177 7.82 -7.97 -6.25
N LEU A 178 8.71 -8.14 -5.28
CA LEU A 178 8.67 -7.46 -3.96
C LEU A 178 9.26 -6.04 -3.99
N GLY A 179 9.73 -5.56 -5.14
CA GLY A 179 10.38 -4.25 -5.29
C GLY A 179 11.84 -4.19 -4.81
N GLN A 180 12.42 -5.33 -4.41
CA GLN A 180 13.82 -5.48 -3.99
C GLN A 180 14.76 -5.57 -5.20
N THR A 181 14.80 -4.49 -5.98
CA THR A 181 15.47 -4.50 -7.30
C THR A 181 16.99 -4.66 -7.17
N ASP A 182 17.60 -4.08 -6.13
CA ASP A 182 19.04 -4.21 -5.87
C ASP A 182 19.41 -5.65 -5.48
N ASP A 183 18.61 -6.29 -4.63
CA ASP A 183 18.80 -7.70 -4.25
C ASP A 183 18.69 -8.62 -5.48
N ALA A 184 17.73 -8.33 -6.38
CA ALA A 184 17.56 -9.07 -7.63
C ALA A 184 18.79 -8.92 -8.54
N GLN A 185 19.32 -7.70 -8.70
CA GLN A 185 20.56 -7.47 -9.44
C GLN A 185 21.75 -8.21 -8.81
N GLN A 186 21.90 -8.15 -7.49
CA GLN A 186 23.00 -8.80 -6.79
C GLN A 186 22.95 -10.32 -6.98
N THR A 187 21.74 -10.90 -6.84
CA THR A 187 21.49 -12.32 -7.09
C THR A 187 21.91 -12.69 -8.52
N LEU A 188 21.40 -11.97 -9.53
CA LEU A 188 21.73 -12.23 -10.93
C LEU A 188 23.22 -12.07 -11.23
N SER A 189 23.86 -11.01 -10.74
CA SER A 189 25.29 -10.74 -10.96
C SER A 189 26.19 -11.83 -10.39
N THR A 190 25.79 -12.45 -9.28
CA THR A 190 26.51 -13.56 -8.66
C THR A 190 26.39 -14.82 -9.51
N TRP A 191 25.19 -15.12 -10.00
CA TRP A 191 24.92 -16.37 -10.70
C TRP A 191 25.32 -16.34 -12.17
N LEU A 192 25.19 -15.21 -12.86
CA LEU A 192 25.65 -15.04 -14.24
C LEU A 192 27.18 -15.11 -14.38
N LYS A 193 27.95 -14.78 -13.33
CA LYS A 193 29.40 -15.05 -13.31
C LYS A 193 29.73 -16.53 -13.41
N LYS A 194 28.87 -17.39 -12.84
CA LYS A 194 29.02 -18.85 -12.85
C LYS A 194 28.39 -19.48 -14.09
N ARG A 195 27.25 -18.93 -14.55
CA ARG A 195 26.43 -19.43 -15.66
C ARG A 195 26.10 -18.30 -16.65
N PRO A 196 27.08 -17.83 -17.44
CA PRO A 196 26.90 -16.63 -18.28
C PRO A 196 25.86 -16.80 -19.39
N ASP A 197 25.65 -18.04 -19.86
CA ASP A 197 24.73 -18.34 -20.96
C ASP A 197 23.45 -19.05 -20.51
N ASP A 198 23.10 -18.98 -19.22
CA ASP A 198 21.86 -19.59 -18.73
C ASP A 198 20.66 -18.78 -19.25
N PRO A 199 19.77 -19.39 -20.06
CA PRO A 199 18.68 -18.67 -20.72
C PRO A 199 17.71 -18.05 -19.71
N HIS A 200 17.44 -18.71 -18.58
CA HIS A 200 16.48 -18.22 -17.59
C HIS A 200 17.04 -17.06 -16.76
N LEU A 201 18.34 -17.11 -16.45
CA LEU A 201 19.05 -15.98 -15.83
C LEU A 201 19.11 -14.78 -16.76
N LEU A 202 19.41 -14.97 -18.05
CA LEU A 202 19.47 -13.89 -19.05
C LEU A 202 18.11 -13.24 -19.29
N VAL A 203 17.02 -14.01 -19.40
CA VAL A 203 15.65 -13.46 -19.48
C VAL A 203 15.32 -12.64 -18.24
N THR A 204 15.73 -13.11 -17.06
CA THR A 204 15.48 -12.41 -15.80
C THR A 204 16.30 -11.14 -15.68
N LEU A 205 17.55 -11.15 -16.16
CA LEU A 205 18.36 -9.95 -16.31
C LEU A 205 17.67 -8.94 -17.22
N GLY A 206 17.18 -9.36 -18.39
CA GLY A 206 16.36 -8.52 -19.27
C GLY A 206 15.24 -7.83 -18.50
N LYS A 207 14.41 -8.60 -17.78
CA LYS A 207 13.32 -8.05 -16.94
C LYS A 207 13.79 -6.96 -15.97
N VAL A 208 14.89 -7.21 -15.25
CA VAL A 208 15.46 -6.28 -14.26
C VAL A 208 15.98 -5.01 -14.94
N GLU A 209 16.76 -5.16 -16.00
CA GLU A 209 17.33 -4.03 -16.75
C GLU A 209 16.24 -3.14 -17.35
N CYS A 210 15.18 -3.73 -17.92
CA CYS A 210 14.07 -2.98 -18.48
C CYS A 210 13.32 -2.21 -17.37
N ARG A 211 13.08 -2.84 -16.21
CA ARG A 211 12.42 -2.17 -15.07
C ARG A 211 13.23 -0.98 -14.53
N LEU A 212 14.54 -1.04 -14.64
CA LEU A 212 15.45 0.05 -14.26
C LEU A 212 15.57 1.14 -15.32
N GLY A 213 14.92 0.99 -16.47
CA GLY A 213 15.05 1.90 -17.61
C GLY A 213 16.42 1.87 -18.28
N ARG A 214 17.22 0.81 -18.06
CA ARG A 214 18.52 0.62 -18.70
C ARG A 214 18.31 -0.11 -20.02
N TRP A 215 17.81 0.62 -21.01
CA TRP A 215 17.29 0.06 -22.27
C TRP A 215 18.33 -0.66 -23.12
N VAL A 216 19.58 -0.18 -23.16
CA VAL A 216 20.66 -0.87 -23.89
C VAL A 216 21.01 -2.22 -23.22
N PRO A 217 21.31 -2.30 -21.90
CA PRO A 217 21.45 -3.57 -21.20
C PRO A 217 20.23 -4.50 -21.30
N CYS A 218 19.01 -3.95 -21.23
CA CYS A 218 17.75 -4.67 -21.40
C CYS A 218 17.66 -5.35 -22.77
N LEU A 219 18.00 -4.63 -23.85
CA LEU A 219 18.05 -5.19 -25.20
C LEU A 219 19.12 -6.28 -25.34
N ASP A 220 20.34 -6.03 -24.86
CA ASP A 220 21.45 -6.99 -24.92
C ASP A 220 21.13 -8.29 -24.17
N ALA A 221 20.59 -8.19 -22.95
CA ALA A 221 20.16 -9.36 -22.18
C ALA A 221 19.05 -10.15 -22.89
N GLY A 222 18.09 -9.46 -23.51
CA GLY A 222 17.04 -10.08 -24.32
C GLY A 222 17.59 -10.82 -25.54
N GLN A 223 18.52 -10.23 -26.29
CA GLN A 223 19.15 -10.87 -27.45
C GLN A 223 19.97 -12.11 -27.06
N LYS A 224 20.75 -12.00 -25.98
CA LYS A 224 21.51 -13.13 -25.43
C LYS A 224 20.60 -14.25 -24.94
N ALA A 225 19.49 -13.90 -24.28
CA ALA A 225 18.50 -14.86 -23.82
C ALA A 225 17.85 -15.63 -24.98
N GLU A 226 17.48 -14.92 -26.04
CA GLU A 226 16.90 -15.53 -27.25
C GLU A 226 17.89 -16.50 -27.91
N ALA A 227 19.17 -16.11 -28.04
CA ALA A 227 20.22 -16.97 -28.57
C ALA A 227 20.46 -18.20 -27.66
N ALA A 228 20.54 -17.99 -26.35
CA ALA A 228 20.73 -19.06 -25.37
C ALA A 228 19.56 -20.06 -25.33
N ALA A 229 18.35 -19.64 -25.73
CA ALA A 229 17.19 -20.51 -25.81
C ALA A 229 17.36 -21.67 -26.81
N ALA A 230 18.33 -21.60 -27.73
CA ALA A 230 18.70 -22.73 -28.60
C ALA A 230 19.25 -23.95 -27.84
N LYS A 231 19.69 -23.77 -26.58
CA LYS A 231 20.12 -24.86 -25.69
C LYS A 231 18.96 -25.60 -25.01
N LEU A 232 17.72 -25.13 -25.21
CA LEU A 232 16.50 -25.71 -24.65
C LEU A 232 15.69 -26.39 -25.76
N GLU A 233 14.87 -27.37 -25.39
CA GLU A 233 14.03 -28.10 -26.33
C GLU A 233 12.53 -27.78 -26.15
N GLY A 234 11.78 -27.89 -27.25
CA GLY A 234 10.32 -27.88 -27.22
C GLY A 234 9.69 -26.61 -26.61
N PRO A 235 8.61 -26.75 -25.82
CA PRO A 235 7.86 -25.61 -25.28
C PRO A 235 8.67 -24.65 -24.40
N GLU A 236 9.71 -25.15 -23.73
CA GLU A 236 10.54 -24.33 -22.84
C GLU A 236 11.38 -23.31 -23.63
N SER A 237 11.95 -23.73 -24.76
CA SER A 237 12.66 -22.83 -25.68
C SER A 237 11.76 -21.70 -26.16
N ASN A 238 10.53 -22.02 -26.58
CA ASN A 238 9.55 -21.04 -27.02
C ASN A 238 9.17 -20.06 -25.90
N ALA A 239 8.98 -20.55 -24.67
CA ALA A 239 8.66 -19.71 -23.52
C ALA A 239 9.80 -18.74 -23.14
N VAL A 240 11.06 -19.15 -23.30
CA VAL A 240 12.23 -18.26 -23.11
C VAL A 240 12.31 -17.24 -24.23
N LYS A 241 12.23 -17.65 -25.50
CA LYS A 241 12.26 -16.75 -26.66
C LYS A 241 11.14 -15.72 -26.61
N ASN A 242 9.92 -16.14 -26.27
CA ASN A 242 8.79 -15.25 -26.11
C ASN A 242 9.08 -14.12 -25.11
N ARG A 243 9.55 -14.48 -23.90
CA ARG A 243 9.87 -13.50 -22.85
C ARG A 243 11.05 -12.61 -23.24
N ALA A 244 12.06 -13.18 -23.90
CA ALA A 244 13.19 -12.43 -24.42
C ALA A 244 12.73 -11.35 -25.43
N LEU A 245 11.92 -11.74 -26.42
CA LEU A 245 11.39 -10.85 -27.44
C LEU A 245 10.47 -9.76 -26.87
N LYS A 246 9.67 -10.06 -25.83
CA LYS A 246 8.92 -9.04 -25.08
C LYS A 246 9.82 -7.92 -24.55
N TYR A 247 10.95 -8.27 -23.94
CA TYR A 247 11.91 -7.30 -23.43
C TYR A 247 12.63 -6.56 -24.56
N GLN A 248 13.00 -7.25 -25.65
CA GLN A 248 13.59 -6.60 -26.82
C GLN A 248 12.63 -5.58 -27.44
N ALA A 249 11.35 -5.93 -27.61
CA ALA A 249 10.33 -5.04 -28.16
C ALA A 249 10.20 -3.76 -27.33
N ARG A 250 10.07 -3.89 -26.01
CA ARG A 250 10.03 -2.73 -25.12
C ARG A 250 11.32 -1.92 -25.20
N ALA A 251 12.49 -2.56 -25.12
CA ALA A 251 13.78 -1.88 -25.20
C ALA A 251 13.95 -1.09 -26.49
N GLN A 252 13.61 -1.69 -27.63
CA GLN A 252 13.67 -1.07 -28.94
C GLN A 252 12.76 0.17 -29.01
N ALA A 253 11.55 0.09 -28.47
CA ALA A 253 10.65 1.25 -28.39
C ALA A 253 11.30 2.43 -27.64
N HIS A 254 11.90 2.17 -26.47
CA HIS A 254 12.60 3.18 -25.68
C HIS A 254 13.91 3.68 -26.29
N LEU A 255 14.52 2.90 -27.18
CA LEU A 255 15.68 3.29 -27.97
C LEU A 255 15.29 4.02 -29.26
N GLY A 256 13.99 4.25 -29.51
CA GLY A 256 13.46 4.93 -30.69
C GLY A 256 13.42 4.06 -31.96
N LYS A 257 13.71 2.76 -31.83
CA LYS A 257 13.64 1.74 -32.88
C LYS A 257 12.23 1.19 -32.98
N LEU A 258 11.29 2.07 -33.35
CA LEU A 258 9.85 1.81 -33.21
C LEU A 258 9.36 0.69 -34.14
N ASP A 259 9.93 0.54 -35.32
CA ASP A 259 9.53 -0.52 -36.26
C ASP A 259 10.08 -1.87 -35.84
N GLU A 260 11.34 -1.91 -35.38
CA GLU A 260 11.94 -3.12 -34.81
C GLU A 260 11.19 -3.59 -33.56
N ALA A 261 10.72 -2.64 -32.74
CA ALA A 261 9.89 -2.95 -31.57
C ALA A 261 8.61 -3.72 -31.94
N LEU A 262 7.94 -3.31 -33.03
CA LEU A 262 6.74 -3.99 -33.53
C LEU A 262 7.09 -5.38 -34.08
N VAL A 263 8.19 -5.50 -34.83
CA VAL A 263 8.67 -6.81 -35.34
C VAL A 263 8.95 -7.78 -34.20
N ALA A 264 9.62 -7.33 -33.13
CA ALA A 264 9.88 -8.16 -31.96
C ALA A 264 8.60 -8.53 -31.21
N ALA A 265 7.61 -7.62 -31.12
CA ALA A 265 6.31 -7.92 -30.52
C ALA A 265 5.54 -8.98 -31.31
N ASP A 266 5.48 -8.86 -32.64
CA ASP A 266 4.82 -9.82 -33.52
C ASP A 266 5.50 -11.20 -33.47
N ALA A 267 6.83 -11.24 -33.42
CA ALA A 267 7.60 -12.47 -33.24
C ALA A 267 7.33 -13.13 -31.87
N ALA A 268 7.17 -12.33 -30.81
CA ALA A 268 6.80 -12.85 -29.50
C ALA A 268 5.38 -13.46 -29.54
N GLU A 269 4.40 -12.78 -30.14
CA GLU A 269 3.02 -13.27 -30.25
C GLU A 269 2.94 -14.60 -31.00
N ALA A 270 3.68 -14.74 -32.10
CA ALA A 270 3.76 -15.97 -32.88
C ALA A 270 4.27 -17.19 -32.08
N LEU A 271 4.99 -16.96 -30.98
CA LEU A 271 5.46 -18.01 -30.06
C LEU A 271 4.45 -18.34 -28.93
N GLY A 272 3.23 -17.79 -28.98
CA GLY A 272 2.19 -18.02 -27.97
C GLY A 272 2.29 -17.07 -26.77
N GLY A 273 2.77 -15.84 -26.99
CA GLY A 273 2.86 -14.83 -25.94
C GLY A 273 1.51 -14.39 -25.38
N GLU A 274 1.48 -14.07 -24.10
CA GLU A 274 0.35 -13.36 -23.51
C GLU A 274 0.16 -12.01 -24.21
N VAL A 275 -1.01 -11.84 -24.83
CA VAL A 275 -1.33 -10.75 -25.77
C VAL A 275 -1.32 -9.38 -25.09
N GLY A 276 -1.73 -9.31 -23.82
CA GLY A 276 -1.84 -8.05 -23.07
C GLY A 276 -0.54 -7.23 -23.00
N ASP A 277 0.58 -7.87 -22.62
CA ASP A 277 1.88 -7.18 -22.54
C ASP A 277 2.34 -6.62 -23.91
N LEU A 278 1.97 -7.31 -24.99
CA LEU A 278 2.38 -6.95 -26.35
C LEU A 278 1.52 -5.80 -26.89
N ASP A 279 0.23 -5.78 -26.56
CA ASP A 279 -0.67 -4.68 -26.87
C ASP A 279 -0.27 -3.37 -26.17
N ASP A 280 0.26 -3.47 -24.94
CA ASP A 280 0.85 -2.32 -24.24
C ASP A 280 2.05 -1.75 -25.01
N VAL A 281 2.94 -2.61 -25.51
CA VAL A 281 4.08 -2.17 -26.34
C VAL A 281 3.61 -1.55 -27.65
N ARG A 282 2.62 -2.13 -28.32
CA ARG A 282 2.06 -1.57 -29.56
C ARG A 282 1.42 -0.22 -29.32
N THR A 283 0.64 -0.08 -28.25
CA THR A 283 0.02 1.20 -27.84
C THR A 283 1.09 2.25 -27.57
N LEU A 284 2.15 1.87 -26.84
CA LEU A 284 3.28 2.74 -26.56
C LEU A 284 3.99 3.22 -27.84
N VAL A 285 4.22 2.32 -28.80
CA VAL A 285 4.83 2.65 -30.09
C VAL A 285 3.94 3.58 -30.90
N LEU A 286 2.63 3.31 -30.98
CA LEU A 286 1.69 4.16 -31.73
C LEU A 286 1.62 5.57 -31.15
N GLU A 287 1.55 5.71 -29.83
CA GLU A 287 1.60 6.99 -29.13
C GLU A 287 2.92 7.72 -29.40
N ALA A 288 4.05 6.99 -29.38
CA ALA A 288 5.35 7.55 -29.68
C ALA A 288 5.48 8.04 -31.12
N LYS A 289 4.90 7.33 -32.09
CA LYS A 289 4.82 7.79 -33.49
C LYS A 289 3.97 9.06 -33.62
N ALA A 290 2.87 9.17 -32.88
CA ALA A 290 1.97 10.31 -32.95
C ALA A 290 2.53 11.57 -32.25
N THR A 291 3.20 11.39 -31.12
CA THR A 291 3.60 12.51 -30.24
C THR A 291 5.09 12.86 -30.34
N GLY A 292 5.92 11.93 -30.84
CA GLY A 292 7.38 12.03 -30.78
C GLY A 292 7.96 11.76 -29.38
N LEU A 293 7.12 11.32 -28.43
CA LEU A 293 7.44 11.06 -27.05
C LEU A 293 7.03 9.65 -26.65
N LEU A 294 7.87 8.98 -25.89
CA LEU A 294 7.49 7.79 -25.16
C LEU A 294 7.26 8.18 -23.69
N THR A 295 6.04 7.98 -23.22
CA THR A 295 5.63 8.29 -21.84
C THR A 295 5.13 7.07 -21.10
N GLU A 296 5.61 6.87 -19.87
CA GLU A 296 5.09 5.87 -18.94
C GLU A 296 4.68 6.54 -17.64
N PHE A 297 3.52 6.15 -17.10
CA PHE A 297 2.94 6.73 -15.90
C PHE A 297 2.81 5.65 -14.82
N SER A 298 3.26 5.95 -13.61
CA SER A 298 2.84 5.23 -12.40
C SER A 298 2.02 6.19 -11.55
N VAL A 299 0.72 5.93 -11.44
CA VAL A 299 -0.23 6.79 -10.71
C VAL A 299 -0.63 6.10 -9.42
N ALA A 300 -0.67 6.85 -8.31
CA ALA A 300 -1.15 6.31 -7.05
C ALA A 300 -2.64 5.93 -7.18
N PRO A 301 -3.04 4.72 -6.75
CA PRO A 301 -4.42 4.24 -6.92
C PRO A 301 -5.44 5.09 -6.14
N GLN A 302 -4.99 5.71 -5.05
CA GLN A 302 -5.81 6.56 -4.21
C GLN A 302 -5.04 7.79 -3.71
N LEU A 303 -5.78 8.88 -3.54
CA LEU A 303 -5.32 10.11 -2.93
C LEU A 303 -5.81 10.16 -1.48
N ALA A 304 -4.97 9.69 -0.56
CA ALA A 304 -5.26 9.72 0.87
C ALA A 304 -4.93 11.07 1.48
N LEU A 305 -5.97 11.85 1.79
CA LEU A 305 -5.81 13.22 2.29
C LEU A 305 -5.00 13.30 3.58
N GLY A 306 -5.16 12.35 4.50
CA GLY A 306 -4.42 12.31 5.78
C GLY A 306 -2.91 12.12 5.65
N THR A 307 -2.46 11.55 4.53
CA THR A 307 -1.03 11.29 4.26
C THR A 307 -0.50 12.05 3.06
N TYR A 308 -1.33 12.86 2.39
CA TYR A 308 -0.98 13.47 1.11
C TYR A 308 0.29 14.32 1.20
N HIS A 309 0.49 15.06 2.29
CA HIS A 309 1.70 15.87 2.53
C HIS A 309 3.01 15.07 2.63
N LEU A 310 2.92 13.74 2.72
CA LEU A 310 4.03 12.80 2.85
C LEU A 310 4.26 11.94 1.60
N PHE A 311 3.47 12.10 0.53
CA PHE A 311 3.67 11.35 -0.71
C PHE A 311 5.09 11.58 -1.25
N GLY A 312 5.80 10.50 -1.54
CA GLY A 312 7.19 10.53 -2.00
C GLY A 312 8.23 10.89 -0.93
N LYS A 313 7.83 11.11 0.34
CA LYS A 313 8.75 11.39 1.46
C LYS A 313 8.96 10.19 2.37
N ALA A 314 7.91 9.41 2.62
CA ALA A 314 7.99 8.24 3.48
C ALA A 314 8.64 7.03 2.79
N ARG A 315 9.32 6.17 3.56
CA ARG A 315 10.01 5.00 3.01
C ARG A 315 9.02 4.10 2.29
N GLY A 316 9.35 3.69 1.07
CA GLY A 316 8.49 2.83 0.26
C GLY A 316 7.24 3.54 -0.31
N THR A 317 7.08 4.84 -0.12
CA THR A 317 5.99 5.63 -0.73
C THR A 317 6.42 6.24 -2.06
N ARG A 318 5.44 6.55 -2.91
CA ARG A 318 5.64 7.11 -4.25
C ARG A 318 4.95 8.47 -4.36
N PRO A 319 5.36 9.32 -5.31
CA PRO A 319 4.58 10.51 -5.66
C PRO A 319 3.17 10.15 -6.13
N LEU A 320 2.31 11.17 -6.30
CA LEU A 320 0.97 10.96 -6.86
C LEU A 320 1.08 10.41 -8.30
N VAL A 321 2.01 10.95 -9.09
CA VAL A 321 2.37 10.45 -10.41
C VAL A 321 3.89 10.42 -10.54
N GLU A 322 4.46 9.27 -10.89
CA GLU A 322 5.81 9.17 -11.46
C GLU A 322 5.66 9.10 -12.99
N LEU A 323 6.23 10.08 -13.70
CA LEU A 323 6.24 10.13 -15.17
C LEU A 323 7.65 9.88 -15.68
N SER A 324 7.80 8.84 -16.51
CA SER A 324 8.99 8.61 -17.33
C SER A 324 8.75 9.18 -18.72
N LEU A 325 9.58 10.13 -19.15
CA LEU A 325 9.43 10.84 -20.42
C LEU A 325 10.71 10.72 -21.25
N THR A 326 10.62 10.07 -22.41
CA THR A 326 11.73 9.86 -23.35
C THR A 326 11.39 10.47 -24.70
N ARG A 327 12.34 11.15 -25.34
CA ARG A 327 12.13 11.63 -26.71
C ARG A 327 12.46 10.52 -27.69
N VAL A 328 11.66 10.36 -28.75
CA VAL A 328 12.00 9.44 -29.84
C VAL A 328 12.69 10.16 -30.98
N ALA A 329 12.26 11.39 -31.29
CA ALA A 329 12.87 12.19 -32.35
C ALA A 329 14.32 12.61 -32.02
N PRO A 330 15.22 12.74 -33.03
CA PRO A 330 16.61 13.15 -32.84
C PRO A 330 16.75 14.55 -32.22
N GLY A 331 17.66 14.70 -31.25
CA GLY A 331 17.94 15.96 -30.56
C GLY A 331 17.24 16.09 -29.19
N THR A 332 17.54 17.17 -28.45
CA THR A 332 16.93 17.45 -27.14
C THR A 332 15.77 18.43 -27.28
N ALA A 333 14.70 18.28 -26.49
CA ALA A 333 13.60 19.24 -26.46
C ALA A 333 13.11 19.49 -25.02
N GLN A 334 12.56 20.68 -24.79
CA GLN A 334 11.97 21.09 -23.51
C GLN A 334 10.44 20.98 -23.56
N TYR A 335 9.87 20.48 -22.46
CA TYR A 335 8.45 20.32 -22.25
C TYR A 335 8.03 20.92 -20.91
N ARG A 336 6.76 21.31 -20.83
CA ARG A 336 6.09 21.70 -19.60
C ARG A 336 5.01 20.66 -19.32
N VAL A 337 5.14 19.94 -18.21
CA VAL A 337 4.17 18.95 -17.75
C VAL A 337 3.28 19.61 -16.72
N GLU A 338 1.99 19.63 -16.97
CA GLU A 338 0.98 20.07 -16.01
C GLU A 338 0.25 18.88 -15.42
N ILE A 339 0.01 18.95 -14.11
CA ILE A 339 -0.76 17.95 -13.38
C ILE A 339 -1.77 18.63 -12.47
N GLU A 340 -2.98 18.10 -12.42
CA GLU A 340 -4.01 18.49 -11.45
C GLU A 340 -4.96 17.33 -11.13
N VAL A 341 -5.51 17.37 -9.92
CA VAL A 341 -6.75 16.67 -9.55
C VAL A 341 -7.83 17.74 -9.46
N PRO A 342 -8.73 17.84 -10.46
CA PRO A 342 -9.72 18.91 -10.52
C PRO A 342 -10.52 19.05 -9.22
N GLY A 343 -10.62 20.28 -8.72
CA GLY A 343 -11.33 20.60 -7.47
C GLY A 343 -10.59 20.22 -6.18
N VAL A 344 -9.49 19.48 -6.24
CA VAL A 344 -8.75 18.99 -5.06
C VAL A 344 -7.37 19.64 -4.93
N THR A 345 -6.62 19.73 -6.03
CA THR A 345 -5.25 20.28 -6.03
C THR A 345 -5.16 21.55 -6.86
N THR A 346 -4.19 22.40 -6.55
CA THR A 346 -3.77 23.47 -7.45
C THR A 346 -2.94 22.85 -8.59
N ARG A 347 -3.10 23.36 -9.81
CA ARG A 347 -2.30 22.91 -10.95
C ARG A 347 -0.81 23.12 -10.67
N LEU A 348 -0.03 22.06 -10.84
CA LEU A 348 1.43 22.11 -10.80
C LEU A 348 1.96 22.04 -12.23
N ALA A 349 2.86 22.96 -12.58
CA ALA A 349 3.60 22.93 -13.84
C ALA A 349 5.08 22.64 -13.57
N SER A 350 5.60 21.59 -14.18
CA SER A 350 6.99 21.13 -14.05
C SER A 350 7.70 21.16 -15.39
N ALA A 351 8.94 21.66 -15.42
CA ALA A 351 9.76 21.64 -16.62
C ALA A 351 10.41 20.26 -16.81
N ALA A 352 10.47 19.81 -18.06
CA ALA A 352 11.06 18.55 -18.46
C ALA A 352 11.98 18.74 -19.68
N VAL A 353 13.11 18.05 -19.70
CA VAL A 353 14.06 17.99 -20.82
C VAL A 353 14.15 16.54 -21.30
N ALA A 354 13.53 16.27 -22.44
CA ALA A 354 13.50 14.93 -23.02
C ALA A 354 14.68 14.74 -23.98
N LYS A 355 15.35 13.60 -23.87
CA LYS A 355 16.47 13.21 -24.74
C LYS A 355 16.19 11.86 -25.41
N PRO A 356 16.78 11.61 -26.60
CA PRO A 356 16.71 10.30 -27.25
C PRO A 356 17.37 9.23 -26.41
N GLY A 357 16.69 8.09 -26.24
CA GLY A 357 17.23 6.91 -25.54
C GLY A 357 17.47 7.09 -24.04
N ARG A 358 17.14 8.24 -23.44
CA ARG A 358 17.30 8.51 -22.01
C ARG A 358 16.01 9.06 -21.43
N ALA A 359 15.35 8.23 -20.62
CA ALA A 359 14.18 8.64 -19.85
C ALA A 359 14.54 9.71 -18.82
N GLN A 360 13.76 10.78 -18.79
CA GLN A 360 13.70 11.68 -17.64
C GLN A 360 12.54 11.26 -16.76
N LYS A 361 12.84 11.01 -15.48
CA LYS A 361 11.82 10.77 -14.46
C LYS A 361 11.38 12.08 -13.81
N LEU A 362 10.07 12.22 -13.59
CA LEU A 362 9.44 13.35 -12.92
C LEU A 362 8.52 12.82 -11.83
N ASP A 363 8.81 13.22 -10.60
CA ASP A 363 7.94 12.98 -9.46
C ASP A 363 6.97 14.16 -9.35
N LEU A 364 5.69 13.90 -9.62
CA LEU A 364 4.65 14.90 -9.73
C LEU A 364 3.69 14.79 -8.55
N HIS A 365 3.64 15.86 -7.75
CA HIS A 365 2.83 15.93 -6.54
C HIS A 365 2.25 17.35 -6.38
N PRO A 366 1.09 17.64 -7.02
CA PRO A 366 0.49 18.98 -6.98
C PRO A 366 0.00 19.32 -5.56
N PRO A 367 0.19 20.55 -5.06
CA PRO A 367 -0.27 20.90 -3.73
C PRO A 367 -1.81 20.90 -3.65
N LEU A 368 -2.38 20.56 -2.49
CA LEU A 368 -3.82 20.73 -2.28
C LEU A 368 -4.22 22.20 -2.47
N ARG A 369 -5.46 22.43 -2.91
CA ARG A 369 -6.01 23.78 -2.99
C ARG A 369 -6.16 24.35 -1.59
N ASN A 370 -5.88 25.65 -1.43
CA ASN A 370 -6.10 26.33 -0.15
C ASN A 370 -7.59 26.37 0.24
N GLU A 371 -8.48 26.36 -0.75
CA GLU A 371 -9.94 26.38 -0.52
C GLU A 371 -10.54 25.00 -0.20
N LEU A 372 -9.76 23.92 -0.34
CA LEU A 372 -10.27 22.58 -0.06
C LEU A 372 -10.43 22.39 1.45
N ASP A 373 -11.67 22.33 1.94
CA ASP A 373 -11.94 21.88 3.31
C ASP A 373 -11.84 20.34 3.39
N VAL A 374 -10.65 19.88 3.73
CA VAL A 374 -10.30 18.46 3.90
C VAL A 374 -11.26 17.74 4.86
N ARG A 375 -11.86 18.45 5.83
CA ARG A 375 -12.78 17.89 6.84
C ARG A 375 -14.16 17.56 6.28
N GLN A 376 -14.54 18.18 5.17
CA GLN A 376 -15.82 17.90 4.50
C GLN A 376 -15.75 16.64 3.64
N VAL A 377 -14.55 16.10 3.38
CA VAL A 377 -14.38 14.80 2.74
C VAL A 377 -14.51 13.73 3.81
N ARG A 378 -15.75 13.23 4.00
CA ARG A 378 -16.10 12.24 5.02
C ARG A 378 -16.21 10.80 4.50
N ALA A 379 -16.13 10.60 3.18
CA ALA A 379 -16.24 9.31 2.53
C ALA A 379 -15.37 9.28 1.27
N PRO A 380 -14.96 8.09 0.79
CA PRO A 380 -14.26 7.95 -0.48
C PRO A 380 -15.07 8.57 -1.63
N LYS A 381 -14.42 9.36 -2.49
CA LYS A 381 -15.04 9.99 -3.65
C LYS A 381 -14.25 9.65 -4.91
N PRO A 382 -14.89 9.22 -6.02
CA PRO A 382 -14.23 9.14 -7.30
C PRO A 382 -13.64 10.50 -7.70
N ALA A 383 -12.43 10.49 -8.22
CA ALA A 383 -11.71 11.63 -8.75
C ALA A 383 -10.88 11.19 -9.96
N GLN A 384 -10.18 12.13 -10.58
CA GLN A 384 -9.26 11.84 -11.67
C GLN A 384 -7.99 12.68 -11.54
N VAL A 385 -6.86 12.12 -11.94
CA VAL A 385 -5.60 12.82 -12.10
C VAL A 385 -5.41 13.14 -13.58
N ASP A 386 -5.39 14.42 -13.90
CA ASP A 386 -5.17 14.92 -15.24
C ASP A 386 -3.70 15.30 -15.41
N VAL A 387 -3.04 14.74 -16.43
CA VAL A 387 -1.66 15.05 -16.80
C VAL A 387 -1.63 15.51 -18.25
N VAL A 388 -1.03 16.67 -18.49
CA VAL A 388 -0.93 17.29 -19.82
C VAL A 388 0.52 17.66 -20.10
N VAL A 389 1.03 17.31 -21.28
CA VAL A 389 2.39 17.64 -21.71
C VAL A 389 2.32 18.68 -22.82
N PHE A 390 2.98 19.80 -22.62
CA PHE A 390 3.12 20.88 -23.61
C PHE A 390 4.55 20.98 -24.12
N THR A 391 4.73 21.35 -25.39
CA THR A 391 6.01 21.90 -25.84
C THR A 391 6.24 23.26 -25.18
N VAL A 392 7.48 23.55 -24.78
CA VAL A 392 7.82 24.92 -24.33
C VAL A 392 7.82 25.87 -25.52
N GLU A 393 8.40 25.45 -26.63
CA GLU A 393 8.35 26.18 -27.89
C GLU A 393 6.95 26.11 -28.50
N GLY A 394 6.32 27.27 -28.74
CA GLY A 394 5.00 27.37 -29.36
C GLY A 394 3.81 26.95 -28.47
N ASN A 395 4.05 26.52 -27.22
CA ASN A 395 3.01 26.21 -26.22
C ASN A 395 1.94 25.20 -26.70
N ARG A 396 2.33 24.18 -27.45
CA ARG A 396 1.42 23.21 -28.07
C ARG A 396 1.19 22.02 -27.15
N GLU A 397 -0.06 21.61 -26.97
CA GLU A 397 -0.40 20.35 -26.29
C GLU A 397 0.08 19.16 -27.14
N VAL A 398 0.83 18.25 -26.51
CA VAL A 398 1.41 17.06 -27.14
C VAL A 398 0.68 15.79 -26.70
N LEU A 399 0.32 15.74 -25.41
CA LEU A 399 -0.29 14.58 -24.78
C LEU A 399 -1.21 15.03 -23.66
N ARG A 400 -2.35 14.35 -23.52
CA ARG A 400 -3.24 14.44 -22.36
C ARG A 400 -3.64 13.05 -21.93
N LYS A 401 -3.52 12.76 -20.64
CA LYS A 401 -4.00 11.53 -20.01
C LYS A 401 -4.78 11.89 -18.76
N SER A 402 -5.85 11.15 -18.53
CA SER A 402 -6.67 11.23 -17.33
C SER A 402 -6.73 9.85 -16.72
N PHE A 403 -6.38 9.75 -15.44
CA PHE A 403 -6.33 8.49 -14.71
C PHE A 403 -7.37 8.53 -13.59
N PRO A 404 -8.26 7.53 -13.46
CA PRO A 404 -9.17 7.47 -12.33
C PRO A 404 -8.37 7.30 -11.03
N THR A 405 -8.85 7.93 -9.96
CA THR A 405 -8.31 7.75 -8.61
C THR A 405 -9.43 7.88 -7.58
N MET A 406 -9.19 7.39 -6.37
CA MET A 406 -10.12 7.56 -5.26
C MET A 406 -9.60 8.59 -4.26
N LEU A 407 -10.34 9.67 -4.06
CA LEU A 407 -10.09 10.64 -3.02
C LEU A 407 -10.56 10.07 -1.68
N GLN A 408 -9.63 9.74 -0.79
CA GLN A 408 -9.93 9.20 0.53
C GLN A 408 -9.99 10.33 1.58
N PRO A 409 -10.84 10.19 2.61
CA PRO A 409 -10.99 11.19 3.68
C PRO A 409 -9.73 11.32 4.54
N ARG A 410 -9.62 12.39 5.34
CA ARG A 410 -8.41 12.69 6.14
C ARG A 410 -8.06 11.64 7.20
N ASP A 411 -9.07 10.91 7.66
CA ASP A 411 -8.97 9.87 8.68
C ASP A 411 -8.85 8.47 8.05
N TYR A 412 -8.73 8.36 6.73
CA TYR A 412 -8.31 7.11 6.10
C TYR A 412 -6.80 6.94 6.26
N LEU A 413 -6.39 6.00 7.11
CA LEU A 413 -5.00 5.64 7.33
C LEU A 413 -4.64 4.41 6.48
N PRO A 414 -3.76 4.56 5.47
CA PRO A 414 -3.23 3.41 4.74
C PRO A 414 -2.34 2.57 5.68
N LEU A 415 -2.68 1.29 5.87
CA LEU A 415 -1.96 0.39 6.77
C LEU A 415 -1.11 -0.64 6.01
N HIS A 416 -1.57 -1.06 4.83
CA HIS A 416 -0.86 -2.02 3.99
C HIS A 416 -1.10 -1.72 2.51
N VAL A 417 -0.03 -1.72 1.73
CA VAL A 417 -0.11 -1.79 0.26
C VAL A 417 0.26 -3.20 -0.14
N TYR A 418 -0.62 -3.89 -0.85
CA TYR A 418 -0.32 -5.19 -1.42
C TYR A 418 0.49 -5.00 -2.69
N THR A 419 1.73 -5.47 -2.68
CA THR A 419 2.62 -5.50 -3.86
C THR A 419 2.44 -6.79 -4.67
N SER A 420 1.67 -7.74 -4.13
CA SER A 420 1.52 -9.09 -4.64
C SER A 420 0.21 -9.71 -4.11
N LYS A 421 -0.31 -10.76 -4.77
CA LYS A 421 -1.54 -11.43 -4.35
C LYS A 421 -1.34 -12.35 -3.15
N ASP A 422 -0.12 -12.51 -2.62
CA ASP A 422 0.11 -13.42 -1.47
C ASP A 422 -0.57 -12.95 -0.19
N ARG A 423 -1.09 -11.72 -0.18
CA ARG A 423 -1.74 -11.09 0.97
C ARG A 423 -0.87 -11.16 2.23
N ARG A 424 0.44 -11.42 2.12
CA ARG A 424 1.36 -11.28 3.25
C ARG A 424 1.51 -9.79 3.52
N MET A 425 1.40 -9.43 4.79
CA MET A 425 1.37 -8.02 5.21
C MET A 425 2.69 -7.35 4.85
N HIS A 426 2.69 -6.51 3.83
CA HIS A 426 3.76 -5.53 3.66
C HIS A 426 3.63 -4.47 4.76
N SER A 427 4.68 -4.32 5.57
CA SER A 427 4.81 -3.31 6.64
C SER A 427 5.07 -1.89 6.11
N LEU A 428 5.02 -1.71 4.77
CA LEU A 428 5.62 -0.58 4.05
C LEU A 428 4.97 0.79 4.27
N VAL A 429 3.82 0.90 4.96
CA VAL A 429 3.17 2.19 5.22
C VAL A 429 2.96 2.48 6.71
N ASN A 430 3.63 1.73 7.59
CA ASN A 430 3.65 2.07 9.02
C ASN A 430 4.25 3.47 9.29
N ASP A 431 5.12 3.95 8.40
CA ASP A 431 5.65 5.31 8.47
C ASP A 431 4.53 6.37 8.46
N TYR A 432 3.38 6.10 7.80
CA TYR A 432 2.23 7.03 7.83
C TYR A 432 1.56 7.15 9.20
N LEU A 433 1.80 6.24 10.14
CA LEU A 433 1.32 6.41 11.52
C LEU A 433 1.86 7.69 12.15
N GLY A 434 3.06 8.12 11.76
CA GLY A 434 3.64 9.40 12.21
C GLY A 434 2.79 10.62 11.82
N ALA A 435 1.97 10.53 10.78
CA ALA A 435 1.06 11.62 10.40
C ALA A 435 -0.13 11.77 11.36
N TRP A 436 -0.54 10.70 12.05
CA TRP A 436 -1.62 10.74 13.03
C TRP A 436 -1.15 11.12 14.44
N VAL A 437 0.16 11.10 14.69
CA VAL A 437 0.72 11.60 15.94
C VAL A 437 0.84 13.13 15.85
N THR A 438 -0.08 13.86 16.48
CA THR A 438 -0.30 15.31 16.32
C THR A 438 -0.11 16.07 17.64
N PRO A 439 1.12 16.13 18.19
CA PRO A 439 1.35 16.60 19.56
C PRO A 439 1.08 18.10 19.78
N ASN A 440 1.10 18.90 18.71
CA ASN A 440 1.09 20.37 18.77
C ASN A 440 -0.27 20.95 18.37
N VAL A 441 -1.37 20.41 18.90
CA VAL A 441 -2.73 20.89 18.62
C VAL A 441 -3.45 21.35 19.90
N PRO A 442 -4.35 22.36 19.83
CA PRO A 442 -5.01 22.93 21.02
C PRO A 442 -5.71 21.93 21.93
N ALA A 443 -6.31 20.87 21.35
CA ALA A 443 -6.97 19.82 22.13
C ALA A 443 -5.99 19.07 23.05
N ILE A 444 -4.74 18.87 22.59
CA ILE A 444 -3.69 18.23 23.37
C ILE A 444 -3.21 19.15 24.49
N ASP A 445 -2.99 20.44 24.21
CA ASP A 445 -2.63 21.42 25.23
C ASP A 445 -3.69 21.51 26.35
N ALA A 446 -4.97 21.54 25.97
CA ALA A 446 -6.09 21.57 26.90
C ALA A 446 -6.12 20.32 27.78
N PHE A 447 -5.92 19.13 27.19
CA PHE A 447 -5.82 17.89 27.93
C PHE A 447 -4.63 17.88 28.90
N LEU A 448 -3.44 18.25 28.42
CA LEU A 448 -2.21 18.24 29.23
C LEU A 448 -2.30 19.19 30.41
N LYS A 449 -2.98 20.34 30.27
CA LYS A 449 -3.24 21.28 31.37
C LYS A 449 -3.97 20.62 32.54
N ASP A 450 -4.92 19.74 32.28
CA ASP A 450 -5.66 19.02 33.32
C ASP A 450 -4.90 17.82 33.85
N ALA A 451 -4.30 17.00 32.96
CA ALA A 451 -3.48 15.86 33.33
C ALA A 451 -2.29 16.27 34.23
N LYS A 452 -1.75 17.47 34.03
CA LYS A 452 -0.68 18.06 34.85
C LYS A 452 -1.03 18.11 36.34
N LYS A 453 -2.31 18.18 36.72
CA LYS A 453 -2.73 18.15 38.15
C LYS A 453 -2.44 16.82 38.83
N ARG A 454 -2.37 15.73 38.05
CA ARG A 454 -2.05 14.35 38.49
C ARG A 454 -0.55 14.04 38.35
N ALA A 455 0.18 14.83 37.57
CA ALA A 455 1.59 14.61 37.29
C ALA A 455 2.48 14.86 38.53
N PRO A 456 3.63 14.17 38.65
CA PRO A 456 4.59 14.42 39.72
C PRO A 456 5.02 15.90 39.75
N ARG A 457 4.94 16.53 40.93
CA ARG A 457 5.21 17.96 41.13
C ARG A 457 4.40 18.88 40.21
N GLN A 458 3.24 18.39 39.76
CA GLN A 458 2.37 19.05 38.80
C GLN A 458 3.13 19.56 37.56
N THR A 459 4.02 18.75 37.00
CA THR A 459 4.77 19.11 35.79
C THR A 459 5.11 17.88 34.98
N PHE A 460 5.16 18.06 33.66
CA PHE A 460 5.81 17.13 32.75
C PHE A 460 7.22 17.64 32.45
N ALA A 461 8.20 16.75 32.45
CA ALA A 461 9.61 17.06 32.26
C ALA A 461 10.27 16.16 31.19
N GLY A 462 9.46 15.46 30.40
CA GLY A 462 9.93 14.51 29.41
C GLY A 462 10.88 13.48 30.01
N THR A 463 11.93 13.16 29.24
CA THR A 463 12.99 12.21 29.63
C THR A 463 13.94 12.73 30.71
N GLN A 464 13.81 13.99 31.16
CA GLN A 464 14.65 14.55 32.22
C GLN A 464 14.26 14.05 33.62
N ARG A 465 13.16 13.30 33.73
CA ARG A 465 12.68 12.67 34.98
C ARG A 465 12.15 11.27 34.68
N GLU A 466 11.81 10.56 35.74
CA GLU A 466 11.12 9.27 35.64
C GLU A 466 9.87 9.39 34.75
N THR A 467 9.81 8.54 33.74
CA THR A 467 8.78 8.62 32.70
C THR A 467 7.50 7.94 33.15
N VAL A 468 7.58 6.79 33.84
CA VAL A 468 6.43 5.99 34.27
C VAL A 468 5.41 6.80 35.09
N PRO A 469 5.79 7.58 36.12
CA PRO A 469 4.81 8.39 36.87
C PRO A 469 4.15 9.51 36.03
N GLN A 470 4.84 10.04 35.01
CA GLN A 470 4.27 11.01 34.08
C GLN A 470 3.24 10.36 33.16
N VAL A 471 3.52 9.16 32.64
CA VAL A 471 2.57 8.39 31.82
C VAL A 471 1.35 7.95 32.62
N LYS A 472 1.54 7.55 33.89
CA LYS A 472 0.44 7.23 34.80
C LYS A 472 -0.54 8.40 34.96
N ALA A 473 -0.04 9.63 35.09
CA ALA A 473 -0.90 10.81 35.17
C ALA A 473 -1.74 11.04 33.91
N LEU A 474 -1.20 10.75 32.72
CA LEU A 474 -1.95 10.81 31.46
C LEU A 474 -3.03 9.71 31.42
N TYR A 475 -2.67 8.49 31.82
CA TYR A 475 -3.59 7.34 31.88
C TYR A 475 -4.78 7.61 32.82
N GLU A 476 -4.50 8.07 34.04
CA GLU A 476 -5.53 8.37 35.04
C GLU A 476 -6.41 9.55 34.63
N GLU A 477 -5.89 10.53 33.88
CA GLU A 477 -6.72 11.61 33.35
C GLU A 477 -7.65 11.13 32.24
N LEU A 478 -7.17 10.28 31.31
CA LEU A 478 -8.03 9.65 30.31
C LEU A 478 -9.09 8.76 30.94
N GLN A 479 -8.71 7.97 31.95
CA GLN A 479 -9.63 7.13 32.71
C GLN A 479 -10.69 7.98 33.44
N ALA A 480 -10.30 9.09 34.07
CA ALA A 480 -11.24 10.00 34.74
C ALA A 480 -12.20 10.69 33.77
N ARG A 481 -11.80 10.86 32.50
CA ARG A 481 -12.66 11.36 31.42
C ARG A 481 -13.55 10.28 30.81
N GLY A 482 -13.48 9.04 31.30
CA GLY A 482 -14.30 7.94 30.81
C GLY A 482 -13.86 7.41 29.44
N MET A 483 -12.57 7.50 29.10
CA MET A 483 -12.03 6.92 27.87
C MET A 483 -12.39 5.44 27.80
N SER A 484 -13.10 5.03 26.76
CA SER A 484 -13.61 3.67 26.56
C SER A 484 -13.00 3.00 25.33
N TYR A 485 -12.95 1.66 25.33
CA TYR A 485 -12.58 0.92 24.14
C TYR A 485 -13.80 0.65 23.26
N VAL A 486 -13.68 0.89 21.95
CA VAL A 486 -14.67 0.47 20.95
C VAL A 486 -14.01 -0.35 19.85
N MET A 487 -14.59 -1.52 19.57
CA MET A 487 -14.17 -2.36 18.46
C MET A 487 -14.90 -1.92 17.19
N ASP A 488 -14.25 -1.15 16.32
CA ASP A 488 -14.80 -0.84 14.99
C ASP A 488 -13.78 -0.83 13.83
N PRO A 489 -13.00 -1.90 13.58
CA PRO A 489 -12.06 -1.86 12.47
C PRO A 489 -12.78 -2.24 11.18
N TYR A 490 -13.53 -1.31 10.58
CA TYR A 490 -13.85 -1.42 9.15
C TYR A 490 -12.56 -1.18 8.35
N VAL A 491 -11.73 -2.22 8.27
CA VAL A 491 -10.55 -2.27 7.42
C VAL A 491 -11.02 -2.60 6.02
N VAL A 492 -10.90 -1.62 5.12
CA VAL A 492 -11.32 -1.78 3.73
C VAL A 492 -10.08 -1.93 2.87
N GLU A 493 -10.11 -2.93 2.01
CA GLU A 493 -9.18 -3.04 0.90
C GLU A 493 -9.82 -2.34 -0.31
N VAL A 494 -9.19 -1.26 -0.78
CA VAL A 494 -9.58 -0.54 -2.00
C VAL A 494 -8.34 -0.44 -2.87
N ASP A 495 -8.43 -0.93 -4.10
CA ASP A 495 -7.36 -0.88 -5.11
C ASP A 495 -5.99 -1.36 -4.60
N GLY A 496 -5.99 -2.50 -3.90
CA GLY A 496 -4.77 -3.13 -3.35
C GLY A 496 -4.21 -2.44 -2.11
N VAL A 497 -4.88 -1.42 -1.56
CA VAL A 497 -4.49 -0.78 -0.31
C VAL A 497 -5.51 -1.09 0.78
N LYS A 498 -5.03 -1.74 1.85
CA LYS A 498 -5.79 -1.87 3.09
C LYS A 498 -5.56 -0.67 3.97
N GLY A 499 -6.64 0.02 4.30
CA GLY A 499 -6.64 1.11 5.25
C GLY A 499 -7.73 0.93 6.29
N GLN A 500 -7.61 1.71 7.36
CA GLN A 500 -8.59 1.78 8.44
C GLN A 500 -8.99 3.24 8.63
N ARG A 501 -10.28 3.48 8.85
CA ARG A 501 -10.74 4.78 9.38
C ARG A 501 -10.19 4.93 10.79
N THR A 502 -9.31 5.90 10.99
CA THR A 502 -8.60 6.16 12.24
C THR A 502 -8.74 7.63 12.54
N ARG A 503 -9.52 7.97 13.57
CA ARG A 503 -9.73 9.37 13.98
C ARG A 503 -8.43 9.99 14.47
N LEU A 504 -8.37 11.32 14.38
CA LEU A 504 -7.28 12.11 14.93
C LEU A 504 -7.35 12.16 16.46
N PRO A 505 -6.22 12.35 17.17
CA PRO A 505 -6.19 12.46 18.63
C PRO A 505 -7.19 13.47 19.21
N SER A 506 -7.39 14.61 18.57
CA SER A 506 -8.39 15.62 18.98
C SER A 506 -9.82 15.06 19.00
N GLU A 507 -10.21 14.35 17.93
CA GLU A 507 -11.53 13.71 17.77
C GLU A 507 -11.71 12.54 18.75
N VAL A 508 -10.64 11.79 19.05
CA VAL A 508 -10.66 10.71 20.06
C VAL A 508 -10.85 11.29 21.46
N LEU A 509 -10.19 12.41 21.79
CA LEU A 509 -10.40 13.11 23.05
C LEU A 509 -11.82 13.68 23.19
N GLU A 510 -12.41 14.19 22.10
CA GLU A 510 -13.78 14.72 22.08
C GLU A 510 -14.82 13.60 22.31
N THR A 511 -14.63 12.45 21.67
CA THR A 511 -15.60 11.34 21.69
C THR A 511 -15.40 10.35 22.83
N THR A 512 -14.26 10.44 23.54
CA THR A 512 -13.89 9.60 24.70
C THR A 512 -14.03 8.10 24.46
N ASN A 513 -13.80 7.67 23.21
CA ASN A 513 -13.71 6.26 22.86
C ASN A 513 -12.67 6.05 21.78
N ALA A 514 -11.94 4.93 21.86
CA ALA A 514 -10.85 4.64 20.96
C ALA A 514 -10.81 3.16 20.56
N GLN A 515 -10.39 2.92 19.33
CA GLN A 515 -9.91 1.61 18.90
C GLN A 515 -8.46 1.38 19.39
N CYS A 516 -7.93 0.16 19.22
CA CYS A 516 -6.58 -0.15 19.69
C CYS A 516 -5.50 0.74 19.02
N LEU A 517 -5.64 0.97 17.72
CA LEU A 517 -4.73 1.83 16.97
C LEU A 517 -4.89 3.32 17.33
N GLU A 518 -6.13 3.80 17.43
CA GLU A 518 -6.43 5.17 17.86
C GLU A 518 -5.90 5.44 19.27
N GLY A 519 -6.06 4.48 20.20
CA GLY A 519 -5.52 4.56 21.55
C GLY A 519 -3.99 4.62 21.54
N ALA A 520 -3.32 3.72 20.82
CA ALA A 520 -1.87 3.75 20.67
C ALA A 520 -1.37 5.09 20.10
N ILE A 521 -2.05 5.64 19.10
CA ILE A 521 -1.75 6.93 18.48
C ILE A 521 -1.98 8.09 19.46
N LEU A 522 -3.10 8.10 20.19
CA LEU A 522 -3.41 9.13 21.18
C LEU A 522 -2.35 9.16 22.27
N TYR A 523 -2.01 8.00 22.84
CA TYR A 523 -0.94 7.96 23.83
C TYR A 523 0.39 8.39 23.22
N ALA A 524 0.79 7.91 22.05
CA ALA A 524 2.00 8.38 21.38
C ALA A 524 2.00 9.91 21.20
N THR A 525 0.87 10.51 20.87
CA THR A 525 0.69 11.96 20.74
C THR A 525 0.93 12.68 22.06
N LEU A 526 0.29 12.21 23.13
CA LEU A 526 0.47 12.77 24.47
C LEU A 526 1.91 12.63 24.97
N LEU A 527 2.53 11.48 24.72
CA LEU A 527 3.92 11.19 25.10
C LEU A 527 4.91 12.09 24.34
N GLU A 528 4.75 12.27 23.03
CA GLU A 528 5.57 13.20 22.24
C GLU A 528 5.39 14.65 22.74
N ALA A 529 4.16 15.06 23.02
CA ALA A 529 3.85 16.41 23.51
C ALA A 529 4.48 16.74 24.87
N ILE A 530 4.67 15.74 25.75
CA ILE A 530 5.36 15.93 27.03
C ILE A 530 6.88 15.73 26.96
N GLY A 531 7.44 15.54 25.76
CA GLY A 531 8.88 15.39 25.54
C GLY A 531 9.42 13.98 25.80
N LEU A 532 8.57 12.95 25.71
CA LEU A 532 9.03 11.55 25.63
C LEU A 532 9.26 11.11 24.18
N ARG A 533 9.85 9.94 24.02
CA ARG A 533 10.16 9.30 22.74
C ARG A 533 9.27 8.06 22.55
N PRO A 534 8.05 8.23 22.00
CA PRO A 534 7.09 7.14 21.88
C PRO A 534 7.33 6.28 20.64
N SER A 535 6.85 5.04 20.74
CA SER A 535 6.76 4.10 19.63
C SER A 535 5.35 3.52 19.61
N ILE A 536 4.80 3.32 18.40
CA ILE A 536 3.58 2.53 18.23
C ILE A 536 4.01 1.08 18.01
N ILE A 537 3.50 0.18 18.86
CA ILE A 537 3.80 -1.24 18.80
C ILE A 537 2.63 -1.93 18.11
N ARG A 538 2.92 -2.64 17.03
CA ARG A 538 1.95 -3.49 16.33
C ARG A 538 2.31 -4.94 16.53
N VAL A 539 1.33 -5.72 16.95
CA VAL A 539 1.38 -7.18 16.99
C VAL A 539 0.21 -7.70 16.14
N PRO A 540 0.17 -9.01 15.79
CA PRO A 540 -0.92 -9.53 14.96
C PRO A 540 -2.31 -9.22 15.57
N GLY A 541 -3.08 -8.38 14.86
CA GLY A 541 -4.45 -8.02 15.24
C GLY A 541 -4.59 -6.98 16.37
N HIS A 542 -3.49 -6.41 16.87
CA HIS A 542 -3.55 -5.48 18.00
C HIS A 542 -2.45 -4.40 17.95
N ALA A 543 -2.69 -3.27 18.62
CA ALA A 543 -1.74 -2.18 18.73
C ALA A 543 -1.77 -1.54 20.12
N PHE A 544 -0.61 -1.11 20.60
CA PHE A 544 -0.42 -0.41 21.87
C PHE A 544 0.79 0.53 21.79
N VAL A 545 1.07 1.27 22.86
CA VAL A 545 2.16 2.25 22.89
C VAL A 545 3.37 1.72 23.66
N GLY A 546 4.57 2.09 23.24
CA GLY A 546 5.80 1.92 23.99
C GLY A 546 6.60 3.22 24.07
N TRP A 547 7.51 3.31 25.04
CA TRP A 547 8.45 4.44 25.15
C TRP A 547 9.74 4.02 25.87
N GLY A 548 10.82 4.78 25.65
CA GLY A 548 12.08 4.60 26.36
C GLY A 548 12.16 5.40 27.66
N SER A 549 13.00 4.95 28.60
CA SER A 549 13.41 5.74 29.78
C SER A 549 14.27 6.97 29.45
N GLY A 550 14.78 7.06 28.21
CA GLY A 550 15.73 8.08 27.77
C GLY A 550 17.17 7.55 27.83
N GLY A 551 17.85 7.45 26.68
CA GLY A 551 19.29 7.18 26.63
C GLY A 551 20.09 8.43 27.01
N LYS A 552 21.27 8.26 27.62
CA LYS A 552 22.15 9.38 28.02
C LYS A 552 22.60 10.26 26.84
N ASP A 553 22.49 9.76 25.60
CA ASP A 553 23.08 10.39 24.41
C ASP A 553 22.06 10.68 23.29
N GLY A 554 20.76 10.76 23.60
CA GLY A 554 19.73 11.12 22.61
C GLY A 554 19.47 10.08 21.50
N THR A 555 20.05 8.88 21.62
CA THR A 555 19.84 7.79 20.66
C THR A 555 18.43 7.19 20.78
N SER A 556 17.89 6.72 19.65
CA SER A 556 16.66 5.93 19.55
C SER A 556 16.88 4.53 20.14
N ALA A 557 17.03 4.45 21.45
CA ALA A 557 17.01 3.17 22.15
C ALA A 557 15.64 2.50 21.93
N PRO A 558 15.59 1.16 21.84
CA PRO A 558 14.33 0.44 21.74
C PRO A 558 13.41 0.79 22.94
N PRO A 559 12.08 0.76 22.75
CA PRO A 559 11.15 1.03 23.85
C PRO A 559 11.39 0.03 24.99
N THR A 560 11.44 0.56 26.22
CA THR A 560 11.67 -0.24 27.44
C THR A 560 10.42 -0.41 28.28
N TYR A 561 9.41 0.44 28.06
CA TYR A 561 8.11 0.39 28.70
C TYR A 561 7.02 0.29 27.65
N PHE A 562 5.93 -0.40 28.00
CA PHE A 562 4.78 -0.65 27.15
C PHE A 562 3.50 -0.42 27.94
N LEU A 563 2.43 0.05 27.29
CA LEU A 563 1.15 0.31 27.93
C LEU A 563 -0.01 -0.14 27.06
N GLU A 564 -0.85 -1.03 27.60
CA GLU A 564 -2.04 -1.54 26.94
C GLU A 564 -3.16 -0.49 26.96
N THR A 565 -3.26 0.26 25.86
CA THR A 565 -4.13 1.44 25.81
C THR A 565 -5.62 1.10 25.86
N THR A 566 -6.03 -0.10 25.44
CA THR A 566 -7.45 -0.50 25.44
C THR A 566 -7.99 -0.77 26.84
N MET A 567 -7.11 -0.97 27.81
CA MET A 567 -7.45 -1.20 29.22
C MET A 567 -7.66 0.09 30.02
N THR A 568 -7.49 1.27 29.40
CA THR A 568 -7.63 2.59 30.07
C THR A 568 -8.95 2.74 30.83
N HIS A 569 -10.02 2.13 30.32
CA HIS A 569 -11.37 2.29 30.83
C HIS A 569 -11.65 1.58 32.15
N ASP A 570 -11.00 0.44 32.42
CA ASP A 570 -11.40 -0.46 33.51
C ASP A 570 -10.24 -1.10 34.29
N ALA A 571 -8.98 -0.94 33.85
CA ALA A 571 -7.84 -1.51 34.53
C ALA A 571 -7.00 -0.48 35.31
N PRO A 572 -6.31 -0.90 36.38
CA PRO A 572 -5.19 -0.15 36.94
C PRO A 572 -4.05 -0.01 35.95
N PHE A 573 -3.33 1.12 36.03
CA PHE A 573 -2.20 1.44 35.14
C PHE A 573 -1.11 0.36 35.12
N GLU A 574 -0.75 -0.19 36.29
CA GLU A 574 0.29 -1.20 36.43
C GLU A 574 -0.07 -2.50 35.70
N LEU A 575 -1.34 -2.92 35.76
CA LEU A 575 -1.82 -4.10 35.04
C LEU A 575 -1.81 -3.89 33.52
N ALA A 576 -2.17 -2.69 33.06
CA ALA A 576 -2.10 -2.33 31.64
C ALA A 576 -0.64 -2.36 31.13
N MET A 577 0.34 -1.97 31.96
CA MET A 577 1.76 -2.08 31.62
C MET A 577 2.25 -3.54 31.55
N GLU A 578 1.89 -4.35 32.53
CA GLU A 578 2.24 -5.78 32.56
C GLU A 578 1.70 -6.50 31.31
N ARG A 579 0.43 -6.25 30.95
CA ARG A 579 -0.21 -6.88 29.79
C ARG A 579 0.47 -6.54 28.47
N ALA A 580 0.83 -5.27 28.27
CA ALA A 580 1.51 -4.85 27.05
C ALA A 580 2.94 -5.38 26.96
N THR A 581 3.65 -5.45 28.09
CA THR A 581 5.01 -6.01 28.15
C THR A 581 5.01 -7.48 27.75
N LYS A 582 4.12 -8.28 28.35
CA LYS A 582 3.96 -9.70 27.98
C LYS A 582 3.58 -9.88 26.51
N SER A 583 2.64 -9.06 26.00
CA SER A 583 2.22 -9.12 24.60
C SER A 583 3.36 -8.80 23.63
N PHE A 584 4.22 -7.82 23.97
CA PHE A 584 5.40 -7.48 23.19
C PHE A 584 6.45 -8.60 23.20
N GLU A 585 6.73 -9.18 24.37
CA GLU A 585 7.69 -10.29 24.51
C GLU A 585 7.26 -11.52 23.71
N GLU A 586 5.99 -11.93 23.83
CA GLU A 586 5.42 -13.05 23.08
C GLU A 586 5.50 -12.82 21.56
N ALA A 587 5.11 -11.63 21.08
CA ALA A 587 5.18 -11.30 19.67
C ALA A 587 6.62 -11.17 19.16
N SER A 588 7.54 -10.65 19.98
CA SER A 588 8.95 -10.50 19.62
C SER A 588 9.67 -11.85 19.52
N ALA A 589 9.37 -12.78 20.44
CA ALA A 589 9.88 -14.15 20.38
C ALA A 589 9.49 -14.88 19.08
N LEU A 590 8.39 -14.45 18.45
CA LEU A 590 7.90 -14.96 17.17
C LEU A 590 8.30 -14.11 15.96
N ASN A 591 9.11 -13.06 16.15
CA ASN A 591 9.44 -12.07 15.12
C ASN A 591 8.19 -11.47 14.44
N ALA A 592 7.12 -11.29 15.22
CA ALA A 592 5.82 -10.82 14.79
C ALA A 592 5.48 -9.41 15.33
N ALA A 593 6.34 -8.85 16.19
CA ALA A 593 6.22 -7.48 16.67
C ALA A 593 6.82 -6.51 15.65
N THR A 594 6.10 -5.42 15.36
CA THR A 594 6.61 -4.27 14.61
C THR A 594 6.67 -3.07 15.54
N VAL A 595 7.85 -2.45 15.64
CA VAL A 595 8.06 -1.22 16.41
C VAL A 595 8.12 -0.05 15.44
N VAL A 596 7.22 0.90 15.59
CA VAL A 596 7.17 2.13 14.80
C VAL A 596 7.63 3.29 15.67
N SER A 597 8.92 3.64 15.56
CA SER A 597 9.56 4.69 16.36
C SER A 597 9.18 6.07 15.84
N ILE A 598 8.37 6.84 16.60
CA ILE A 598 7.95 8.18 16.19
C ILE A 598 9.14 9.14 16.04
N PRO A 599 10.16 9.15 16.92
CA PRO A 599 11.34 9.98 16.73
C PRO A 599 12.09 9.69 15.43
N GLU A 600 12.28 8.41 15.06
CA GLU A 600 12.92 8.04 13.80
C GLU A 600 12.08 8.51 12.60
N LEU A 601 10.76 8.45 12.70
CA LEU A 601 9.88 9.01 11.68
C LEU A 601 10.05 10.53 11.56
N ARG A 602 10.17 11.27 12.68
CA ARG A 602 10.46 12.72 12.64
C ARG A 602 11.81 13.01 11.98
N GLU A 603 12.86 12.26 12.34
CA GLU A 603 14.20 12.37 11.74
C GLU A 603 14.17 12.07 10.22
N ALA A 604 13.29 11.16 9.79
CA ALA A 604 13.04 10.86 8.38
C ALA A 604 12.11 11.87 7.66
N GLY A 605 11.70 12.96 8.32
CA GLY A 605 10.84 14.01 7.74
C GLY A 605 9.35 13.66 7.70
N ILE A 606 8.93 12.61 8.40
CA ILE A 606 7.52 12.26 8.55
C ILE A 606 6.90 13.17 9.60
N THR A 607 6.08 14.10 9.11
CA THR A 607 5.44 15.13 9.94
C THR A 607 3.97 14.80 10.22
N ALA A 608 3.49 15.29 11.36
CA ALA A 608 2.07 15.27 11.71
C ALA A 608 1.22 15.88 10.58
N GLN A 609 0.01 15.35 10.36
CA GLN A 609 -0.88 15.92 9.36
C GLN A 609 -1.30 17.34 9.76
N PRO A 610 -1.30 18.31 8.83
CA PRO A 610 -1.58 19.72 9.14
C PRO A 610 -3.08 20.01 9.30
N TYR A 611 -3.93 18.97 9.28
CA TYR A 611 -5.39 19.08 9.27
C TYR A 611 -6.02 18.78 10.63
N ASP A 612 -5.22 18.43 11.64
CA ASP A 612 -5.66 18.32 13.02
C ASP A 612 -5.66 19.73 13.65
N ARG A 613 -6.80 20.14 14.24
CA ARG A 613 -7.01 21.52 14.70
C ARG A 613 -7.85 21.57 15.97
#